data_AF-A0A0F9KW74-F1
#
_entry.id   AF-A0A0F9KW74-F1
#
_cell.length_a   1.000
_cell.length_b   1.000
_cell.length_c   1.000
_cell.angle_alpha   90.00
_cell.angle_beta   90.00
_cell.angle_gamma   90.00
#
_symmetry.space_group_name_H-M   'P 1'
#
loop_
_entity.id
_entity.type
_entity.pdbx_description
1 polymer ?
#
loop_
_entity_poly.entity_id
_entity_poly.type
_entity_poly.pdbx_seq_one_letter_code
_entity_poly.pdbx_strand_id
1 'polypeptide(L)'
;MTWQEKAHRRAGAMKVGNRFKLVEGENIFRVLPNRSAVLKFKEVKNWRKACASFPPFVEFRAHRDVGPDKKFIISGRDVDGEGKCWITDILIPKLEKSPSKSDKAMAKAMAPQDQYIIQVAWQDRDGNWQGPGFFYVPSPLRPHIMELLGNLKGRQYDHPKESKNIAIVRTGTGMRDTKYGPLVLDEDASVVPIEIIRKVKAFSEVAPEYSESAQREAWGDDLPDVDEEEPDVNDTEEEEEEAPPKRKTKKRAREAFAGTRIGRR
;
A
#
# COMPACT_ATOMS: atom_id res chain seq x y z
N MET A 1 36.28 4.20 -13.21
CA MET A 1 34.90 4.75 -13.24
C MET A 1 34.95 6.17 -13.79
N THR A 2 34.29 6.40 -14.92
CA THR A 2 34.28 7.68 -15.66
C THR A 2 33.33 8.71 -15.02
N TRP A 3 33.41 9.98 -15.43
CA TRP A 3 32.50 11.01 -14.91
C TRP A 3 31.07 10.84 -15.45
N GLN A 4 30.91 10.26 -16.64
CA GLN A 4 29.62 9.91 -17.24
C GLN A 4 28.92 8.80 -16.44
N GLU A 5 29.65 7.77 -16.01
CA GLU A 5 29.13 6.73 -15.12
C GLU A 5 28.70 7.32 -13.76
N LYS A 6 29.50 8.23 -13.20
CA LYS A 6 29.14 8.96 -11.97
C LYS A 6 27.89 9.84 -12.15
N ALA A 7 27.78 10.53 -13.28
CA ALA A 7 26.63 11.39 -13.61
C ALA A 7 25.36 10.57 -13.85
N HIS A 8 25.45 9.45 -14.58
CA HIS A 8 24.35 8.53 -14.79
C HIS A 8 23.88 7.90 -13.48
N ARG A 9 24.82 7.48 -12.61
CA ARG A 9 24.51 7.01 -11.25
C ARG A 9 23.84 8.08 -10.40
N ARG A 10 24.33 9.33 -10.46
CA ARG A 10 23.74 10.47 -9.73
C ARG A 10 22.35 10.84 -10.27
N ALA A 11 22.16 10.85 -11.59
CA ALA A 11 20.87 11.08 -12.21
C ALA A 11 19.87 9.96 -11.85
N GLY A 12 20.32 8.72 -11.79
CA GLY A 12 19.56 7.59 -11.23
C GLY A 12 19.19 7.82 -9.77
N ALA A 13 20.14 8.20 -8.92
CA ALA A 13 19.91 8.51 -7.51
C ALA A 13 19.02 9.74 -7.26
N MET A 14 19.00 10.70 -8.19
CA MET A 14 18.10 11.86 -8.17
C MET A 14 16.70 11.53 -8.73
N LYS A 15 16.61 10.58 -9.67
CA LYS A 15 15.35 10.10 -10.28
C LYS A 15 14.64 9.03 -9.45
N VAL A 16 15.38 8.22 -8.70
CA VAL A 16 14.81 7.45 -7.59
C VAL A 16 14.39 8.51 -6.61
N GLY A 17 13.12 8.90 -6.68
CA GLY A 17 12.56 9.89 -5.79
C GLY A 17 12.79 9.49 -4.34
N ASN A 18 12.26 10.28 -3.42
CA ASN A 18 12.27 10.01 -1.99
C ASN A 18 11.59 8.69 -1.56
N ARG A 19 11.39 7.72 -2.45
CA ARG A 19 10.68 6.46 -2.27
C ARG A 19 11.62 5.28 -2.45
N PHE A 20 11.61 4.38 -1.47
CA PHE A 20 12.24 3.07 -1.56
C PHE A 20 11.28 2.09 -2.27
N LYS A 21 11.84 1.25 -3.15
CA LYS A 21 11.12 0.18 -3.84
C LYS A 21 11.94 -1.10 -3.75
N LEU A 22 11.26 -2.21 -3.45
CA LEU A 22 11.88 -3.53 -3.49
C LEU A 22 12.27 -3.90 -4.92
N VAL A 23 13.52 -4.26 -5.13
CA VAL A 23 14.03 -4.79 -6.39
C VAL A 23 14.02 -6.32 -6.35
N GLU A 24 14.07 -6.96 -7.52
CA GLU A 24 14.24 -8.41 -7.57
C GLU A 24 15.54 -8.84 -6.88
N GLY A 25 15.48 -9.94 -6.13
CA GLY A 25 16.57 -10.42 -5.29
C GLY A 25 16.41 -10.03 -3.82
N GLU A 26 17.53 -10.05 -3.11
CA GLU A 26 17.59 -9.70 -1.69
C GLU A 26 17.55 -8.18 -1.51
N ASN A 27 16.71 -7.73 -0.58
CA ASN A 27 16.59 -6.33 -0.18
C ASN A 27 16.83 -6.24 1.31
N ILE A 28 17.87 -5.52 1.72
CA ILE A 28 18.18 -5.29 3.13
C ILE A 28 17.85 -3.84 3.44
N PHE A 29 16.96 -3.64 4.40
CA PHE A 29 16.55 -2.31 4.83
C PHE A 29 16.31 -2.25 6.34
N ARG A 30 16.17 -1.04 6.84
CA ARG A 30 15.89 -0.76 8.24
C ARG A 30 14.81 0.29 8.35
N VAL A 31 13.86 0.05 9.25
CA VAL A 31 12.85 1.04 9.60
C VAL A 31 13.52 2.18 10.37
N LEU A 32 13.34 3.40 9.86
CA LEU A 32 13.80 4.61 10.51
C LEU A 32 12.70 5.13 11.42
N PRO A 33 13.07 5.74 12.54
CA PRO A 33 12.09 6.35 13.43
C PRO A 33 11.43 7.58 12.82
N ASN A 34 10.30 7.93 13.40
CA ASN A 34 9.61 9.17 13.07
C ASN A 34 10.52 10.39 13.34
N ARG A 35 10.47 11.40 12.46
CA ARG A 35 11.23 12.66 12.63
C ARG A 35 11.03 13.28 14.01
N SER A 36 9.81 13.30 14.52
CA SER A 36 9.49 13.85 15.83
C SER A 36 10.16 13.08 16.96
N ALA A 37 10.29 11.76 16.83
CA ALA A 37 11.02 10.93 17.79
C ALA A 37 12.54 11.18 17.70
N VAL A 38 13.09 11.31 16.49
CA VAL A 38 14.52 11.65 16.27
C VAL A 38 14.90 12.97 16.95
N LEU A 39 14.07 14.00 16.79
CA LEU A 39 14.33 15.32 17.38
C LEU A 39 14.36 15.28 18.91
N LYS A 40 13.58 14.38 19.52
CA LYS A 40 13.50 14.20 20.98
C LYS A 40 14.49 13.16 21.51
N PHE A 41 15.27 12.50 20.67
CA PHE A 41 16.12 11.35 21.05
C PHE A 41 17.02 11.63 22.27
N LYS A 42 17.56 12.86 22.40
CA LYS A 42 18.44 13.24 23.53
C LYS A 42 17.70 13.40 24.86
N GLU A 43 16.41 13.70 24.83
CA GLU A 43 15.58 14.00 26.00
C GLU A 43 14.88 12.75 26.53
N VAL A 44 14.77 11.73 25.69
CA VAL A 44 13.98 10.53 25.96
C VAL A 44 14.82 9.50 26.70
N LYS A 45 14.56 9.33 28.00
CA LYS A 45 15.14 8.24 28.81
C LYS A 45 14.58 6.86 28.46
N ASN A 46 13.37 6.80 27.90
CA ASN A 46 12.69 5.58 27.52
C ASN A 46 12.16 5.70 26.09
N TRP A 47 12.95 5.21 25.12
CA TRP A 47 12.65 5.31 23.70
C TRP A 47 11.26 4.80 23.33
N ARG A 48 10.87 3.65 23.88
CA ARG A 48 9.56 3.04 23.64
C ARG A 48 8.41 3.96 24.02
N LYS A 49 8.51 4.67 25.15
CA LYS A 49 7.48 5.62 25.57
C LYS A 49 7.39 6.81 24.61
N ALA A 50 8.50 7.27 24.06
CA ALA A 50 8.47 8.35 23.06
C ALA A 50 7.87 7.87 21.73
N CYS A 51 8.22 6.67 21.27
CA CYS A 51 7.68 6.13 20.01
C CYS A 51 6.18 5.84 20.08
N ALA A 52 5.63 5.58 21.27
CA ALA A 52 4.17 5.43 21.45
C ALA A 52 3.39 6.67 20.96
N SER A 53 3.98 7.87 21.06
CA SER A 53 3.37 9.11 20.54
C SER A 53 3.80 9.44 19.10
N PHE A 54 4.79 8.75 18.56
CA PHE A 54 5.40 9.02 17.25
C PHE A 54 5.70 7.71 16.53
N PRO A 55 4.66 7.00 16.04
CA PRO A 55 4.85 5.72 15.38
C PRO A 55 5.80 5.87 14.17
N PRO A 56 6.64 4.86 13.87
CA PRO A 56 7.55 4.87 12.73
C PRO A 56 6.85 4.59 11.39
N PHE A 57 5.51 4.66 11.38
CA PHE A 57 4.67 4.44 10.22
C PHE A 57 3.53 5.47 10.19
N VAL A 58 2.89 5.59 9.02
CA VAL A 58 1.62 6.28 8.85
C VAL A 58 0.66 5.40 8.04
N GLU A 59 -0.59 5.39 8.46
CA GLU A 59 -1.72 4.74 7.81
C GLU A 59 -2.71 5.78 7.34
N PHE A 60 -3.16 5.68 6.10
CA PHE A 60 -4.18 6.56 5.52
C PHE A 60 -4.81 5.88 4.31
N ARG A 61 -5.96 6.37 3.86
CA ARG A 61 -6.57 5.91 2.60
C ARG A 61 -6.31 6.92 1.51
N ALA A 62 -6.19 6.45 0.28
CA ALA A 62 -6.01 7.30 -0.88
C ALA A 62 -6.80 6.79 -2.08
N HIS A 63 -7.35 7.73 -2.84
CA HIS A 63 -7.91 7.48 -4.14
C HIS A 63 -6.80 7.46 -5.17
N ARG A 64 -6.81 6.43 -6.02
CA ARG A 64 -5.95 6.34 -7.20
C ARG A 64 -6.80 6.68 -8.41
N ASP A 65 -6.17 7.16 -9.47
CA ASP A 65 -6.84 7.43 -10.73
C ASP A 65 -7.96 8.49 -10.65
N VAL A 66 -7.76 9.54 -9.84
CA VAL A 66 -8.72 10.66 -9.74
C VAL A 66 -8.58 11.59 -10.95
N GLY A 67 -9.68 11.79 -11.67
CA GLY A 67 -9.77 12.72 -12.80
C GLY A 67 -9.03 12.25 -14.05
N PRO A 68 -8.98 13.09 -15.11
CA PRO A 68 -8.39 12.74 -16.40
C PRO A 68 -6.88 12.45 -16.30
N ASP A 69 -6.19 13.12 -15.38
CA ASP A 69 -4.75 12.95 -15.12
C ASP A 69 -4.42 11.77 -14.20
N LYS A 70 -5.43 11.05 -13.72
CA LYS A 70 -5.27 9.90 -12.80
C LYS A 70 -4.45 10.23 -11.55
N LYS A 71 -4.77 11.36 -10.92
CA LYS A 71 -4.04 11.87 -9.75
C LYS A 71 -4.20 10.94 -8.55
N PHE A 72 -3.16 10.92 -7.71
CA PHE A 72 -3.17 10.27 -6.40
C PHE A 72 -3.58 11.30 -5.35
N ILE A 73 -4.70 11.08 -4.66
CA ILE A 73 -5.25 12.05 -3.71
C ILE A 73 -5.63 11.34 -2.40
N ILE A 74 -5.36 12.00 -1.27
CA ILE A 74 -5.70 11.50 0.06
C ILE A 74 -7.22 11.46 0.23
N SER A 75 -7.73 10.36 0.78
CA SER A 75 -9.11 10.24 1.22
C SER A 75 -9.27 10.96 2.56
N GLY A 76 -10.37 11.68 2.75
CA GLY A 76 -10.72 12.23 4.06
C GLY A 76 -11.29 11.19 5.03
N ARG A 77 -11.42 9.93 4.58
CA ARG A 77 -11.65 8.78 5.44
C ARG A 77 -10.34 8.11 5.86
N ASP A 78 -10.21 7.79 7.14
CA ASP A 78 -9.10 7.01 7.69
C ASP A 78 -9.24 5.52 7.38
N VAL A 79 -8.30 4.71 7.89
CA VAL A 79 -8.27 3.25 7.66
C VAL A 79 -9.43 2.49 8.31
N ASP A 80 -10.04 3.05 9.35
CA ASP A 80 -11.25 2.50 9.99
C ASP A 80 -12.53 2.93 9.25
N GLY A 81 -12.39 3.84 8.27
CA GLY A 81 -13.47 4.34 7.45
C GLY A 81 -14.18 5.56 8.03
N GLU A 82 -13.69 6.10 9.14
CA GLU A 82 -14.21 7.30 9.78
C GLU A 82 -13.74 8.57 9.06
N GLY A 83 -14.51 9.65 9.15
CA GLY A 83 -14.24 10.92 8.47
C GLY A 83 -15.16 11.20 7.28
N LYS A 84 -14.90 12.31 6.57
CA LYS A 84 -15.69 12.78 5.42
C LYS A 84 -14.78 12.88 4.21
N CYS A 85 -15.23 12.39 3.06
CA CYS A 85 -14.46 12.40 1.83
C CYS A 85 -15.39 12.66 0.65
N TRP A 86 -15.22 13.80 -0.03
CA TRP A 86 -16.08 14.16 -1.17
C TRP A 86 -16.08 13.08 -2.27
N ILE A 87 -14.92 12.50 -2.59
CA ILE A 87 -14.86 11.42 -3.60
C ILE A 87 -15.67 10.20 -3.16
N THR A 88 -15.50 9.73 -1.92
CA THR A 88 -16.20 8.53 -1.41
C THR A 88 -17.68 8.77 -1.18
N ASP A 89 -18.04 9.96 -0.69
CA ASP A 89 -19.37 10.23 -0.15
C ASP A 89 -20.32 10.76 -1.24
N ILE A 90 -19.78 11.40 -2.28
CA ILE A 90 -20.56 12.07 -3.32
C ILE A 90 -20.22 11.53 -4.70
N LEU A 91 -18.95 11.60 -5.11
CA LEU A 91 -18.57 11.32 -6.50
C LEU A 91 -18.71 9.84 -6.89
N ILE A 92 -18.17 8.92 -6.10
CA ILE A 92 -18.25 7.47 -6.35
C ILE A 92 -19.72 7.02 -6.41
N PRO A 93 -20.58 7.33 -5.42
CA PRO A 93 -22.00 6.98 -5.49
C PRO A 93 -22.71 7.53 -6.72
N LYS A 94 -22.38 8.76 -7.14
CA LYS A 94 -22.94 9.37 -8.37
C LYS A 94 -22.55 8.55 -9.61
N LEU A 95 -21.26 8.22 -9.76
CA LEU A 95 -20.74 7.43 -10.88
C LEU A 95 -21.25 5.98 -10.90
N GLU A 96 -21.49 5.37 -9.73
CA GLU A 96 -22.02 4.00 -9.64
C GLU A 96 -23.49 3.92 -10.11
N LYS A 97 -24.27 4.98 -9.88
CA LYS A 97 -25.66 5.09 -10.31
C LYS A 97 -25.81 5.40 -11.81
N SER A 98 -24.80 6.00 -12.44
CA SER A 98 -24.81 6.31 -13.87
C SER A 98 -25.13 5.05 -14.71
N PRO A 99 -25.93 5.16 -15.79
CA PRO A 99 -26.15 4.04 -16.72
C PRO A 99 -24.88 3.68 -17.50
N SER A 100 -23.89 4.59 -17.55
CA SER A 100 -22.66 4.38 -18.32
C SER A 100 -21.73 3.34 -17.70
N LYS A 101 -21.29 2.38 -18.52
CA LYS A 101 -20.27 1.39 -18.13
C LYS A 101 -18.92 2.02 -17.82
N SER A 102 -18.57 3.13 -18.48
CA SER A 102 -17.30 3.85 -18.21
C SER A 102 -17.29 4.44 -16.82
N ASP A 103 -18.41 5.02 -16.39
CA ASP A 103 -18.53 5.72 -15.11
C ASP A 103 -18.44 4.73 -13.95
N LYS A 104 -19.14 3.60 -14.07
CA LYS A 104 -19.02 2.48 -13.11
C LYS A 104 -17.60 1.93 -13.03
N ALA A 105 -16.91 1.80 -14.17
CA ALA A 105 -15.51 1.37 -14.18
C ALA A 105 -14.59 2.40 -13.51
N MET A 106 -14.85 3.68 -13.71
CA MET A 106 -14.11 4.78 -13.09
C MET A 106 -14.34 4.84 -11.58
N ALA A 107 -15.58 4.71 -11.11
CA ALA A 107 -15.92 4.60 -9.69
C ALA A 107 -15.11 3.49 -9.00
N LYS A 108 -15.06 2.31 -9.64
CA LYS A 108 -14.27 1.18 -9.14
C LYS A 108 -12.76 1.46 -9.11
N ALA A 109 -12.23 2.16 -10.12
CA ALA A 109 -10.81 2.53 -10.17
C ALA A 109 -10.44 3.53 -9.07
N MET A 110 -11.34 4.47 -8.77
CA MET A 110 -11.17 5.49 -7.75
C MET A 110 -11.45 5.03 -6.33
N ALA A 111 -11.90 3.79 -6.13
CA ALA A 111 -12.18 3.27 -4.79
C ALA A 111 -10.98 3.46 -3.85
N PRO A 112 -11.19 4.00 -2.63
CA PRO A 112 -10.09 4.33 -1.72
C PRO A 112 -9.34 3.08 -1.28
N GLN A 113 -8.01 3.14 -1.38
CA GLN A 113 -7.11 2.06 -0.99
C GLN A 113 -6.26 2.47 0.20
N ASP A 114 -6.17 1.58 1.18
CA ASP A 114 -5.34 1.78 2.35
C ASP A 114 -3.87 1.81 1.93
N GLN A 115 -3.13 2.76 2.49
CA GLN A 115 -1.70 2.93 2.32
C GLN A 115 -1.04 2.79 3.69
N TYR A 116 0.03 2.01 3.72
CA TYR A 116 0.89 1.84 4.87
C TYR A 116 2.29 2.28 4.46
N ILE A 117 2.78 3.36 5.06
CA ILE A 117 4.10 3.93 4.73
C ILE A 117 4.98 3.88 5.96
N ILE A 118 6.20 3.38 5.76
CA ILE A 118 7.31 3.54 6.69
C ILE A 118 8.43 4.31 6.02
N GLN A 119 9.34 4.88 6.80
CA GLN A 119 10.57 5.45 6.27
C GLN A 119 11.71 4.48 6.52
N VAL A 120 12.57 4.26 5.53
CA VAL A 120 13.63 3.26 5.61
C VAL A 120 14.97 3.81 5.14
N ALA A 121 16.04 3.25 5.70
CA ALA A 121 17.35 3.21 5.07
C ALA A 121 17.53 1.82 4.45
N TRP A 122 18.28 1.70 3.36
CA TRP A 122 18.51 0.40 2.71
C TRP A 122 19.95 0.25 2.27
N GLN A 123 20.41 -0.99 2.14
CA GLN A 123 21.72 -1.28 1.57
C GLN A 123 21.60 -1.43 0.05
N ASP A 124 22.54 -0.84 -0.68
CA ASP A 124 22.74 -1.15 -2.09
C ASP A 124 23.51 -2.47 -2.26
N ARG A 125 23.81 -2.84 -3.52
CA ARG A 125 24.51 -4.09 -3.85
C ARG A 125 25.93 -4.17 -3.28
N ASP A 126 26.53 -3.03 -2.98
CA ASP A 126 27.87 -2.94 -2.40
C ASP A 126 27.82 -2.91 -0.86
N GLY A 127 26.63 -3.04 -0.27
CA GLY A 127 26.41 -2.98 1.18
C GLY A 127 26.38 -1.55 1.75
N ASN A 128 26.42 -0.52 0.91
CA ASN A 128 26.41 0.87 1.38
C ASN A 128 25.00 1.31 1.74
N TRP A 129 24.86 2.02 2.85
CA TRP A 129 23.60 2.58 3.28
C TRP A 129 23.15 3.76 2.40
N GLN A 130 21.89 3.70 1.98
CA GLN A 130 21.18 4.69 1.19
C GLN A 130 19.93 5.17 1.95
N GLY A 131 19.39 6.32 1.55
CA GLY A 131 18.17 6.90 2.09
C GLY A 131 18.36 8.21 2.85
N PRO A 132 17.35 8.65 3.61
CA PRO A 132 16.10 7.94 3.91
C PRO A 132 15.13 7.96 2.73
N GLY A 133 14.26 6.94 2.64
CA GLY A 133 13.21 6.86 1.63
C GLY A 133 11.91 6.32 2.19
N PHE A 134 10.78 6.82 1.68
CA PHE A 134 9.45 6.32 2.01
C PHE A 134 9.20 5.00 1.31
N PHE A 135 8.87 3.97 2.07
CA PHE A 135 8.49 2.66 1.57
C PHE A 135 6.98 2.49 1.70
N TYR A 136 6.30 2.50 0.56
CA TYR A 136 4.89 2.14 0.46
C TYR A 136 4.78 0.63 0.53
N VAL A 137 4.43 0.10 1.71
CA VAL A 137 4.50 -1.33 1.99
C VAL A 137 3.43 -2.06 1.15
N PRO A 138 3.83 -3.02 0.29
CA PRO A 138 2.90 -3.84 -0.48
C PRO A 138 1.90 -4.53 0.44
N SER A 139 0.64 -4.63 0.02
CA SER A 139 -0.45 -5.22 0.82
C SER A 139 -0.09 -6.57 1.48
N PRO A 140 0.54 -7.54 0.77
CA PRO A 140 0.93 -8.82 1.39
C PRO A 140 1.96 -8.71 2.53
N LEU A 141 2.73 -7.61 2.60
CA LEU A 141 3.77 -7.40 3.60
C LEU A 141 3.31 -6.58 4.80
N ARG A 142 2.18 -5.88 4.70
CA ARG A 142 1.71 -4.98 5.76
C ARG A 142 1.50 -5.70 7.09
N PRO A 143 0.79 -6.84 7.17
CA PRO A 143 0.58 -7.51 8.45
C PRO A 143 1.90 -7.92 9.11
N HIS A 144 2.85 -8.43 8.33
CA HIS A 144 4.16 -8.85 8.83
C HIS A 144 5.01 -7.68 9.35
N ILE A 145 5.00 -6.55 8.64
CA ILE A 145 5.70 -5.35 9.09
C ILE A 145 5.01 -4.74 10.33
N MET A 146 3.68 -4.71 10.36
CA MET A 146 2.92 -4.23 11.52
C MET A 146 3.15 -5.11 12.76
N GLU A 147 3.14 -6.44 12.60
CA GLU A 147 3.46 -7.39 13.67
C GLU A 147 4.89 -7.18 14.20
N LEU A 148 5.83 -6.96 13.28
CA LEU A 148 7.22 -6.67 13.62
C LEU A 148 7.34 -5.40 14.47
N LEU A 149 6.72 -4.31 14.02
CA LEU A 149 6.76 -3.00 14.68
C LEU A 149 5.93 -2.94 15.97
N GLY A 150 4.83 -3.69 16.02
CA GLY A 150 3.94 -3.79 17.17
C GLY A 150 4.47 -4.70 18.29
N ASN A 151 5.62 -5.35 18.13
CA ASN A 151 6.13 -6.31 19.09
C ASN A 151 6.48 -5.67 20.45
N LEU A 152 5.58 -5.85 21.43
CA LEU A 152 5.71 -5.32 22.79
C LEU A 152 6.78 -6.03 23.62
N LYS A 153 7.30 -7.19 23.20
CA LYS A 153 8.21 -8.03 24.00
C LYS A 153 9.70 -7.63 23.98
N GLY A 154 10.02 -6.46 23.41
CA GLY A 154 11.26 -5.73 23.74
C GLY A 154 12.20 -5.44 22.58
N ARG A 155 11.90 -5.90 21.36
CA ARG A 155 12.70 -5.57 20.18
C ARG A 155 12.18 -4.27 19.57
N GLN A 156 13.06 -3.27 19.46
CA GLN A 156 12.75 -1.97 18.85
C GLN A 156 13.38 -1.94 17.45
N TYR A 157 12.55 -1.95 16.42
CA TYR A 157 13.03 -1.96 15.03
C TYR A 157 13.20 -0.57 14.44
N ASP A 158 12.86 0.46 15.20
CA ASP A 158 12.95 1.88 14.86
C ASP A 158 13.98 2.63 15.72
N HIS A 159 14.68 1.94 16.65
CA HIS A 159 15.69 2.58 17.49
C HIS A 159 16.90 3.03 16.65
N PRO A 160 17.34 4.30 16.72
CA PRO A 160 18.42 4.83 15.87
C PRO A 160 19.73 4.03 15.89
N LYS A 161 20.01 3.34 17.00
CA LYS A 161 21.27 2.59 17.22
C LYS A 161 21.10 1.08 17.34
N GLU A 162 19.93 0.62 17.79
CA GLU A 162 19.73 -0.78 18.22
C GLU A 162 18.75 -1.52 17.31
N SER A 163 18.15 -0.82 16.34
CA SER A 163 17.32 -1.42 15.31
C SER A 163 18.10 -2.47 14.53
N LYS A 164 17.44 -3.58 14.25
CA LYS A 164 17.95 -4.63 13.39
C LYS A 164 17.60 -4.35 11.94
N ASN A 165 18.38 -4.92 11.04
CA ASN A 165 18.03 -4.94 9.63
C ASN A 165 16.91 -5.96 9.37
N ILE A 166 16.19 -5.71 8.30
CA ILE A 166 15.15 -6.56 7.75
C ILE A 166 15.60 -6.91 6.34
N ALA A 167 15.81 -8.19 6.09
CA ALA A 167 16.05 -8.74 4.78
C ALA A 167 14.74 -9.32 4.23
N ILE A 168 14.49 -9.08 2.95
CA ILE A 168 13.40 -9.70 2.21
C ILE A 168 13.84 -10.04 0.80
N VAL A 169 13.51 -11.26 0.37
CA VAL A 169 13.72 -11.67 -1.01
C VAL A 169 12.45 -11.36 -1.81
N ARG A 170 12.59 -10.59 -2.89
CA ARG A 170 11.53 -10.41 -3.89
C ARG A 170 11.87 -11.24 -5.12
N THR A 171 10.92 -12.03 -5.60
CA THR A 171 11.04 -12.74 -6.88
C THR A 171 10.03 -12.20 -7.88
N GLY A 172 10.36 -12.25 -9.18
CA GLY A 172 9.51 -11.73 -10.24
C GLY A 172 9.63 -10.22 -10.45
N THR A 173 9.26 -9.76 -11.64
CA THR A 173 9.45 -8.36 -12.06
C THR A 173 8.13 -7.62 -12.29
N GLY A 174 7.04 -8.33 -12.57
CA GLY A 174 5.75 -7.77 -12.95
C GLY A 174 4.65 -7.90 -11.90
N MET A 175 3.46 -7.40 -12.25
CA MET A 175 2.31 -7.34 -11.35
C MET A 175 1.71 -8.72 -11.03
N ARG A 176 1.91 -9.73 -11.89
CA ARG A 176 1.29 -11.05 -11.77
C ARG A 176 2.21 -12.13 -11.20
N ASP A 177 3.52 -11.91 -11.28
CA ASP A 177 4.57 -12.86 -10.90
C ASP A 177 5.37 -12.41 -9.67
N THR A 178 5.22 -11.15 -9.22
CA THR A 178 5.91 -10.67 -8.03
C THR A 178 5.46 -11.44 -6.79
N LYS A 179 6.41 -12.08 -6.11
CA LYS A 179 6.24 -12.71 -4.80
C LYS A 179 7.25 -12.16 -3.81
N TYR A 180 6.86 -12.13 -2.55
CA TYR A 180 7.71 -11.71 -1.45
C TYR A 180 7.98 -12.90 -0.55
N GLY A 181 9.25 -13.14 -0.24
CA GLY A 181 9.67 -14.09 0.77
C GLY A 181 9.33 -13.62 2.19
N PRO A 182 9.57 -14.46 3.20
CA PRO A 182 9.40 -14.07 4.59
C PRO A 182 10.37 -12.94 4.97
N LEU A 183 9.99 -12.13 5.95
CA LEU A 183 10.89 -11.17 6.56
C LEU A 183 11.94 -11.92 7.39
N VAL A 184 13.20 -11.77 7.05
CA VAL A 184 14.34 -12.30 7.80
C VAL A 184 14.95 -11.15 8.59
N LEU A 185 15.17 -11.37 9.89
CA LEU A 185 15.71 -10.35 10.78
C LEU A 185 17.17 -10.68 11.05
N ASP A 186 18.05 -9.71 10.87
CA ASP A 186 19.45 -9.90 11.21
C ASP A 186 19.61 -10.12 12.72
N GLU A 187 20.54 -11.00 13.09
CA GLU A 187 20.89 -11.24 14.49
C GLU A 187 21.55 -9.99 15.08
N ASP A 188 22.43 -9.35 14.31
CA ASP A 188 23.20 -8.19 14.73
C ASP A 188 22.60 -6.86 14.26
N ALA A 189 22.68 -5.86 15.14
CA ALA A 189 22.38 -4.49 14.75
C ALA A 189 23.58 -3.92 13.98
N SER A 190 23.39 -3.56 12.71
CA SER A 190 24.34 -2.70 12.01
C SER A 190 24.10 -1.22 12.36
N VAL A 191 25.02 -0.31 12.02
CA VAL A 191 24.83 1.12 12.30
C VAL A 191 24.44 1.83 11.02
N VAL A 192 23.28 2.48 11.00
CA VAL A 192 22.93 3.40 9.91
C VAL A 192 23.69 4.72 10.12
N PRO A 193 24.35 5.26 9.09
CA PRO A 193 25.02 6.56 9.16
C PRO A 193 24.10 7.65 9.70
N ILE A 194 24.60 8.46 10.64
CA ILE A 194 23.82 9.50 11.30
C ILE A 194 23.31 10.57 10.31
N GLU A 195 24.01 10.74 9.19
CA GLU A 195 23.65 11.64 8.09
C GLU A 195 22.32 11.23 7.44
N ILE A 196 22.01 9.94 7.41
CA ILE A 196 20.73 9.42 6.89
C ILE A 196 19.62 9.69 7.90
N ILE A 197 19.87 9.43 9.19
CA ILE A 197 18.90 9.65 10.27
C ILE A 197 18.52 11.13 10.38
N ARG A 198 19.48 12.04 10.20
CA ARG A 198 19.22 13.50 10.22
C ARG A 198 18.36 13.99 9.05
N LYS A 199 18.32 13.25 7.95
CA LYS A 199 17.52 13.58 6.76
C LYS A 199 16.10 13.03 6.84
N VAL A 200 15.73 12.37 7.94
CA VAL A 200 14.40 11.79 8.11
C VAL A 200 13.33 12.87 7.97
N LYS A 201 12.34 12.58 7.13
CA LYS A 201 11.26 13.51 6.77
C LYS A 201 10.00 13.26 7.58
N ALA A 202 9.16 14.28 7.71
CA ALA A 202 7.87 14.12 8.37
C ALA A 202 6.91 13.33 7.47
N PHE A 203 6.00 12.55 8.06
CA PHE A 203 4.99 11.83 7.28
C PHE A 203 3.96 12.76 6.62
N SER A 204 3.79 13.98 7.12
CA SER A 204 2.96 15.01 6.47
C SER A 204 3.46 15.40 5.07
N GLU A 205 4.73 15.12 4.73
CA GLU A 205 5.27 15.32 3.36
C GLU A 205 4.73 14.28 2.36
N VAL A 206 4.22 13.13 2.81
CA VAL A 206 3.70 12.04 1.96
C VAL A 206 2.22 11.74 2.16
N ALA A 207 1.70 12.07 3.33
CA ALA A 207 0.30 11.99 3.70
C ALA A 207 -0.14 13.40 4.14
N PRO A 208 -0.34 14.34 3.19
CA PRO A 208 -0.87 15.65 3.53
C PRO A 208 -2.27 15.54 4.13
N GLU A 209 -2.67 16.57 4.86
CA GLU A 209 -4.03 16.66 5.41
C GLU A 209 -5.07 16.66 4.28
N TYR A 210 -6.25 16.11 4.59
CA TYR A 210 -7.36 16.08 3.65
C TYR A 210 -7.79 17.50 3.26
N SER A 211 -8.10 17.68 1.97
CA SER A 211 -8.65 18.91 1.42
C SER A 211 -9.68 18.57 0.34
N GLU A 212 -10.94 18.93 0.59
CA GLU A 212 -12.02 18.75 -0.39
C GLU A 212 -11.73 19.52 -1.68
N SER A 213 -11.23 20.75 -1.58
CA SER A 213 -10.89 21.58 -2.74
C SER A 213 -9.83 20.91 -3.61
N ALA A 214 -8.82 20.27 -3.00
CA ALA A 214 -7.82 19.51 -3.75
C ALA A 214 -8.42 18.28 -4.46
N GLN A 215 -9.43 17.63 -3.89
CA GLN A 215 -10.13 16.54 -4.56
C GLN A 215 -10.94 17.01 -5.77
N ARG A 216 -11.66 18.12 -5.62
CA ARG A 216 -12.45 18.73 -6.70
C ARG A 216 -11.55 19.24 -7.84
N GLU A 217 -10.47 19.94 -7.50
CA GLU A 217 -9.47 20.38 -8.48
C GLU A 217 -8.80 19.19 -9.21
N ALA A 218 -8.56 18.09 -8.50
CA ALA A 218 -8.02 16.89 -9.11
C ALA A 218 -8.98 16.21 -10.10
N TRP A 219 -10.29 16.29 -9.83
CA TRP A 219 -11.33 15.78 -10.70
C TRP A 219 -11.56 16.68 -11.93
N GLY A 220 -11.70 17.98 -11.71
CA GLY A 220 -12.17 18.98 -12.68
C GLY A 220 -13.53 19.55 -12.28
N ASP A 221 -13.93 20.68 -12.88
CA ASP A 221 -15.21 21.33 -12.58
C ASP A 221 -16.43 20.61 -13.21
N ASP A 222 -16.18 19.71 -14.17
CA ASP A 222 -17.22 18.93 -14.84
C ASP A 222 -17.56 17.68 -14.03
N LEU A 223 -18.51 17.81 -13.11
CA LEU A 223 -19.21 16.66 -12.57
C LEU A 223 -20.08 16.06 -13.68
N PRO A 224 -20.06 14.74 -13.92
CA PRO A 224 -20.95 14.13 -14.90
C PRO A 224 -22.38 14.43 -14.48
N ASP A 225 -23.18 15.01 -15.37
CA ASP A 225 -24.61 15.15 -15.21
C ASP A 225 -25.20 13.74 -15.20
N VAL A 226 -25.38 13.20 -14.00
CA VAL A 226 -26.24 12.05 -13.83
C VAL A 226 -27.61 12.67 -13.78
N ASP A 227 -28.36 12.56 -14.87
CA ASP A 227 -29.78 12.86 -14.88
C ASP A 227 -30.37 12.15 -13.66
N GLU A 228 -30.75 12.92 -12.65
CA GLU A 228 -31.62 12.45 -11.58
C GLU A 228 -32.97 12.22 -12.26
N GLU A 229 -33.10 11.09 -12.97
CA GLU A 229 -34.40 10.54 -13.28
C GLU A 229 -35.07 10.30 -11.93
N GLU A 230 -35.97 11.22 -11.56
CA GLU A 230 -36.90 11.01 -10.45
C GLU A 230 -37.52 9.63 -10.67
N PRO A 231 -37.55 8.75 -9.65
CA PRO A 231 -38.18 7.45 -9.81
C PRO A 231 -39.62 7.68 -10.25
N ASP A 232 -39.98 7.19 -11.44
CA ASP A 232 -41.34 7.21 -11.93
C ASP A 232 -42.21 6.44 -10.92
N VAL A 233 -42.92 7.19 -10.07
CA VAL A 233 -43.82 6.67 -9.04
C VAL A 233 -45.13 6.27 -9.75
N ASN A 234 -45.03 5.37 -10.72
CA ASN A 234 -46.20 4.86 -11.41
C ASN A 234 -45.95 3.48 -12.05
N ASP A 235 -45.51 2.54 -11.23
CA ASP A 235 -45.78 1.12 -11.49
C ASP A 235 -46.41 0.53 -10.22
N THR A 236 -47.72 0.74 -10.15
CA THR A 236 -48.63 0.02 -9.26
C THR A 236 -49.23 -1.11 -10.10
N GLU A 237 -49.38 -2.30 -9.50
CA GLU A 237 -50.01 -3.53 -10.03
C GLU A 237 -49.01 -4.48 -10.75
N GLU A 238 -48.89 -5.78 -10.45
CA GLU A 238 -49.71 -6.68 -9.64
C GLU A 238 -48.87 -7.93 -9.29
N GLU A 239 -49.20 -8.50 -8.14
CA GLU A 239 -48.72 -9.76 -7.56
C GLU A 239 -49.06 -10.97 -8.45
N GLU A 240 -48.10 -11.88 -8.71
CA GLU A 240 -48.45 -13.31 -8.76
C GLU A 240 -47.24 -14.20 -8.39
N GLU A 241 -47.45 -14.97 -7.33
CA GLU A 241 -46.62 -16.07 -6.85
C GLU A 241 -46.52 -17.19 -7.89
N GLU A 242 -45.34 -17.79 -8.07
CA GLU A 242 -45.19 -19.25 -7.89
C GLU A 242 -43.72 -19.69 -7.92
N ALA A 243 -43.34 -20.44 -6.89
CA ALA A 243 -42.05 -21.12 -6.75
C ALA A 243 -42.19 -22.61 -7.17
N PRO A 244 -41.09 -23.40 -7.26
CA PRO A 244 -40.75 -24.17 -8.47
C PRO A 244 -40.94 -25.70 -8.34
N PRO A 245 -40.81 -26.49 -9.44
CA PRO A 245 -40.55 -27.92 -9.31
C PRO A 245 -39.08 -28.29 -9.55
N LYS A 246 -38.49 -28.93 -8.53
CA LYS A 246 -37.29 -29.78 -8.59
C LYS A 246 -37.52 -30.97 -9.52
N ARG A 247 -36.53 -31.40 -10.31
CA ARG A 247 -36.40 -32.82 -10.71
C ARG A 247 -34.95 -33.31 -10.78
N LYS A 248 -34.80 -34.53 -10.24
CA LYS A 248 -33.57 -35.29 -10.00
C LYS A 248 -33.15 -36.14 -11.20
N THR A 249 -31.83 -36.39 -11.28
CA THR A 249 -31.12 -37.63 -11.68
C THR A 249 -31.31 -38.24 -13.07
N LYS A 250 -30.19 -38.48 -13.77
CA LYS A 250 -29.81 -39.86 -14.14
C LYS A 250 -28.30 -40.07 -14.37
N LYS A 251 -27.87 -41.18 -13.78
CA LYS A 251 -26.56 -41.85 -13.74
C LYS A 251 -26.41 -42.79 -14.95
N ARG A 252 -25.23 -42.83 -15.59
CA ARG A 252 -24.61 -43.94 -16.35
C ARG A 252 -23.14 -43.54 -16.59
N ALA A 253 -22.10 -44.13 -15.98
CA ALA A 253 -21.60 -45.52 -15.90
C ALA A 253 -20.86 -46.01 -17.17
N ARG A 254 -19.59 -46.42 -16.95
CA ARG A 254 -18.66 -47.26 -17.76
C ARG A 254 -17.96 -46.56 -18.94
N GLU A 255 -16.66 -46.76 -19.24
CA GLU A 255 -15.71 -47.88 -19.10
C GLU A 255 -14.26 -47.31 -19.24
N ALA A 256 -13.30 -47.67 -18.38
CA ALA A 256 -12.26 -48.71 -18.55
C ALA A 256 -11.15 -48.42 -19.58
N PHE A 257 -9.93 -48.10 -19.11
CA PHE A 257 -8.63 -48.42 -19.74
C PHE A 257 -7.54 -48.26 -18.64
N ALA A 258 -7.12 -49.30 -17.93
CA ALA A 258 -6.16 -50.35 -18.28
C ALA A 258 -4.69 -49.86 -18.39
N GLY A 259 -3.87 -50.26 -17.41
CA GLY A 259 -2.41 -50.48 -17.48
C GLY A 259 -1.54 -49.23 -17.66
N THR A 260 -0.51 -48.98 -16.86
CA THR A 260 0.68 -49.84 -16.84
C THR A 260 1.54 -49.55 -15.60
N ARG A 261 1.95 -50.64 -14.92
CA ARG A 261 3.03 -50.69 -13.92
C ARG A 261 4.37 -50.83 -14.64
N ILE A 262 5.34 -49.99 -14.30
CA ILE A 262 6.79 -50.26 -14.34
C ILE A 262 7.35 -49.36 -13.22
N GLY A 263 8.17 -49.75 -12.25
CA GLY A 263 8.95 -50.94 -11.97
C GLY A 263 10.04 -50.46 -11.01
N ARG A 264 10.12 -51.04 -9.81
CA ARG A 264 11.19 -50.76 -8.84
C ARG A 264 12.53 -51.31 -9.37
N ARG A 265 13.60 -50.56 -9.15
CA ARG A 265 14.81 -51.05 -8.48
C ARG A 265 15.31 -49.96 -7.54
#